data_AF-A0A3D8VES6-F1
#
_entry.id   AF-A0A3D8VES6-F1
#
_cell.length_a   1.000
_cell.length_b   1.000
_cell.length_c   1.000
_cell.angle_alpha   90.00
_cell.angle_beta   90.00
_cell.angle_gamma   90.00
#
_symmetry.space_group_name_H-M   'P 1'
#
loop_
_entity.id
_entity.type
_entity.pdbx_description
1 polymer ?
#
loop_
_entity_poly.entity_id
_entity_poly.type
_entity_poly.pdbx_seq_one_letter_code
_entity_poly.pdbx_strand_id
1 'polypeptide(L)'
;MSWRTVFGCVIALSCAHAAAQNVYKCVAASGVVSYQSAPCEHGARETARWDAPPDPPSRLYQSVANPERHASEPRLTRTGSAHIARNAVRPSACEAAKANRDRTLERVGLKRTFDLLSRLDEQVRNACR
;
A
#
# COMPACT_ATOMS: atom_id res chain seq x y z
N MET A 1 32.03 -7.63 -52.00
CA MET A 1 30.85 -7.07 -51.28
C MET A 1 29.64 -7.88 -51.70
N SER A 2 28.94 -8.60 -50.83
CA SER A 2 28.00 -7.96 -49.92
C SER A 2 27.78 -8.81 -48.67
N TRP A 3 28.52 -8.48 -47.60
CA TRP A 3 28.31 -9.03 -46.24
C TRP A 3 27.00 -8.52 -45.60
N ARG A 4 26.28 -7.64 -46.31
CA ARG A 4 25.08 -6.92 -45.83
C ARG A 4 23.82 -7.78 -45.79
N THR A 5 23.73 -8.86 -46.56
CA THR A 5 22.53 -9.71 -46.62
C THR A 5 22.49 -10.81 -45.57
N VAL A 6 23.64 -11.24 -45.03
CA VAL A 6 23.69 -12.25 -43.95
C VAL A 6 23.36 -11.60 -42.59
N PHE A 7 23.82 -10.37 -42.37
CA PHE A 7 23.56 -9.64 -41.12
C PHE A 7 22.09 -9.23 -40.92
N GLY A 8 21.31 -9.09 -42.00
CA GLY A 8 19.89 -8.72 -41.92
C GLY A 8 19.01 -9.84 -41.36
N CYS A 9 19.37 -11.11 -41.58
CA CYS A 9 18.54 -12.25 -41.16
C CYS A 9 18.82 -12.67 -39.70
N VAL A 10 20.03 -12.41 -39.18
CA VAL A 10 20.43 -12.82 -37.82
C VAL A 10 19.86 -11.91 -36.73
N ILE A 11 19.62 -10.63 -37.03
CA ILE A 11 19.12 -9.64 -36.04
C ILE A 11 17.61 -9.78 -35.79
N ALA A 12 16.85 -10.42 -36.70
CA ALA A 12 15.40 -10.55 -36.58
C ALA A 12 14.94 -11.67 -35.62
N LEU A 13 15.84 -12.52 -35.12
CA LEU A 13 15.49 -13.69 -34.29
C LEU A 13 15.62 -13.48 -32.78
N SER A 14 15.95 -12.27 -32.30
CA SER A 14 16.24 -12.03 -30.87
C SER A 14 15.07 -11.50 -30.04
N CYS A 15 13.91 -11.19 -30.63
CA CYS A 15 12.81 -10.48 -29.97
C CYS A 15 11.64 -11.37 -29.52
N ALA A 16 11.94 -12.53 -28.91
CA ALA A 16 10.93 -13.33 -28.22
C ALA A 16 11.47 -13.87 -26.88
N HIS A 17 12.01 -12.98 -26.03
CA HIS A 17 12.09 -13.29 -24.61
C HIS A 17 10.68 -13.19 -24.04
N ALA A 18 9.96 -14.31 -24.08
CA ALA A 18 8.70 -14.51 -23.41
C ALA A 18 8.83 -14.04 -21.95
N ALA A 19 7.86 -13.27 -21.49
CA ALA A 19 7.84 -12.60 -20.18
C ALA A 19 7.62 -13.57 -19.00
N ALA A 20 8.45 -14.61 -18.92
CA ALA A 20 8.62 -15.43 -17.73
C ALA A 20 9.88 -14.91 -17.01
N GLN A 21 9.72 -13.87 -16.20
CA GLN A 21 10.83 -13.40 -15.37
C GLN A 21 11.05 -14.44 -14.29
N ASN A 22 12.16 -15.18 -14.36
CA ASN A 22 12.52 -16.12 -13.31
C ASN A 22 13.52 -15.44 -12.36
N VAL A 23 13.39 -15.69 -11.06
CA VAL A 23 14.38 -15.27 -10.07
C VAL A 23 15.10 -16.50 -9.56
N TYR A 24 16.42 -16.48 -9.67
CA TYR A 24 17.33 -17.55 -9.27
C TYR A 24 18.02 -17.15 -7.96
N LYS A 25 18.00 -18.05 -6.98
CA LYS A 25 18.83 -17.93 -5.77
C LYS A 25 20.12 -18.71 -5.96
N CYS A 26 21.20 -17.99 -6.16
CA CYS A 26 22.53 -18.55 -6.37
C CYS A 26 23.35 -18.45 -5.09
N VAL A 27 24.15 -19.48 -4.81
CA VAL A 27 25.14 -19.48 -3.73
C VAL A 27 26.51 -19.68 -4.35
N ALA A 28 27.37 -18.68 -4.26
CA ALA A 28 28.73 -18.75 -4.77
C ALA A 28 29.57 -19.76 -3.97
N ALA A 29 30.71 -20.19 -4.51
CA ALA A 29 31.65 -21.06 -3.79
C ALA A 29 32.14 -20.44 -2.46
N SER A 30 32.17 -19.11 -2.37
CA SER A 30 32.47 -18.36 -1.15
C SER A 30 31.33 -18.37 -0.11
N GLY A 31 30.17 -18.93 -0.44
CA GLY A 31 28.96 -18.95 0.39
C GLY A 31 28.07 -17.71 0.25
N VAL A 32 28.45 -16.72 -0.57
CA VAL A 32 27.65 -15.51 -0.80
C VAL A 32 26.38 -15.86 -1.57
N VAL A 33 25.23 -15.41 -1.05
CA VAL A 33 23.92 -15.58 -1.68
C VAL A 33 23.63 -14.39 -2.59
N SER A 34 23.27 -14.64 -3.85
CA SER A 34 22.80 -13.63 -4.79
C SER A 34 21.46 -14.04 -5.41
N TYR A 35 20.64 -13.03 -5.73
CA TYR A 35 19.37 -13.20 -6.45
C TYR A 35 19.51 -12.56 -7.81
N GLN A 36 19.22 -13.32 -8.87
CA GLN A 36 19.47 -12.88 -10.25
C GLN A 36 18.28 -13.24 -11.14
N SER A 37 18.05 -12.45 -12.20
CA SER A 37 17.04 -12.75 -13.22
C SER A 37 17.57 -13.65 -14.35
N ALA A 38 18.89 -13.88 -14.37
CA ALA A 38 19.56 -14.82 -15.26
C ALA A 38 19.95 -16.10 -14.49
N PRO A 39 20.14 -17.23 -15.18
CA PRO A 39 20.67 -18.44 -14.56
C PRO A 39 21.97 -18.19 -13.81
N CYS A 40 22.23 -18.98 -12.76
CA CYS A 40 23.44 -18.84 -11.96
C CYS A 40 24.71 -19.02 -12.82
N GLU A 41 25.69 -18.16 -12.61
CA GLU A 41 26.99 -18.23 -13.29
C GLU A 41 27.71 -19.55 -12.96
N HIS A 42 28.57 -20.01 -13.88
CA HIS A 42 29.37 -21.21 -13.69
C HIS A 42 30.20 -21.11 -12.40
N GLY A 43 30.03 -22.09 -11.51
CA GLY A 43 30.67 -22.11 -10.18
C GLY A 43 29.79 -21.62 -9.03
N ALA A 44 28.61 -21.05 -9.32
CA ALA A 44 27.58 -20.82 -8.32
C ALA A 44 26.53 -21.95 -8.35
N ARG A 45 26.07 -22.34 -7.16
CA ARG A 45 25.01 -23.35 -7.01
C ARG A 45 23.64 -22.69 -7.02
N GLU A 46 22.77 -23.10 -7.93
CA GLU A 46 21.35 -22.76 -7.86
C GLU A 46 20.70 -23.53 -6.70
N THR A 47 20.05 -22.80 -5.80
CA THR A 47 19.37 -23.38 -4.63
C THR A 47 17.86 -23.23 -4.67
N ALA A 48 17.35 -22.26 -5.42
CA ALA A 48 15.93 -22.10 -5.65
C ALA A 48 15.68 -21.27 -6.92
N ARG A 49 14.49 -21.46 -7.49
CA ARG A 49 13.98 -20.71 -8.64
C ARG A 49 12.50 -20.41 -8.43
N TRP A 50 12.10 -19.19 -8.75
CA TRP A 50 10.71 -18.75 -8.69
C TRP A 50 10.32 -18.03 -9.96
N ASP A 51 9.05 -18.16 -10.34
CA ASP A 51 8.43 -17.28 -11.34
C ASP A 51 8.11 -15.93 -10.67
N ALA A 52 8.50 -14.83 -11.30
CA ALA A 52 8.19 -13.47 -10.91
C ALA A 52 7.12 -12.91 -11.85
N PRO A 53 5.83 -13.05 -11.49
CA PRO A 53 4.77 -12.46 -12.28
C PRO A 53 4.93 -10.93 -12.30
N PRO A 54 4.56 -10.27 -13.40
CA PRO A 54 4.60 -8.81 -13.47
C PRO A 54 3.71 -8.21 -12.40
N ASP A 55 4.18 -7.12 -11.78
CA ASP A 55 3.37 -6.38 -10.83
C ASP A 55 2.08 -5.90 -11.51
N PRO A 56 0.92 -6.01 -10.84
CA PRO A 56 -0.31 -5.44 -11.36
C PRO A 56 -0.14 -3.93 -11.50
N PRO A 57 -0.78 -3.30 -12.51
CA PRO A 57 -0.68 -1.86 -12.69
C PRO A 57 -1.09 -1.15 -11.39
N SER A 58 -0.30 -0.16 -10.98
CA SER A 58 -0.56 0.60 -9.77
C SER A 58 -1.96 1.20 -9.85
N ARG A 59 -2.88 0.76 -8.97
CA ARG A 59 -4.11 1.50 -8.72
C ARG A 59 -3.68 2.81 -8.06
N LEU A 60 -3.70 3.90 -8.82
CA LEU A 60 -3.64 5.23 -8.24
C LEU A 60 -4.66 5.25 -7.11
N TYR A 61 -4.19 5.49 -5.89
CA TYR A 61 -5.03 5.58 -4.71
C TYR A 61 -5.95 6.77 -4.96
N GLN A 62 -7.16 6.52 -5.50
CA GLN A 62 -8.22 7.50 -5.44
C GLN A 62 -8.51 7.66 -3.98
N SER A 63 -7.93 8.70 -3.37
CA SER A 63 -8.45 9.26 -2.15
C SER A 63 -9.91 9.56 -2.42
N VAL A 64 -10.79 8.66 -2.00
CA VAL A 64 -12.18 8.97 -1.75
C VAL A 64 -12.16 9.98 -0.62
N ALA A 65 -11.89 11.24 -0.96
CA ALA A 65 -12.33 12.37 -0.18
C ALA A 65 -13.85 12.26 -0.19
N ASN A 66 -14.39 11.54 0.80
CA ASN A 66 -15.81 11.44 1.04
C ASN A 66 -16.28 12.84 1.49
N PRO A 67 -16.98 13.62 0.64
CA PRO A 67 -17.50 14.91 1.05
C PRO A 67 -18.83 14.78 1.81
N GLU A 68 -19.35 13.57 2.04
CA GLU A 68 -20.73 13.36 2.50
C GLU A 68 -20.88 13.19 4.02
N ARG A 69 -19.88 13.61 4.82
CA ARG A 69 -20.04 13.70 6.28
C ARG A 69 -20.43 15.10 6.79
N HIS A 70 -21.04 15.92 5.94
CA HIS A 70 -21.70 17.16 6.34
C HIS A 70 -23.17 17.28 5.89
N ALA A 71 -23.86 16.16 5.64
CA ALA A 71 -25.32 16.15 5.65
C ALA A 71 -25.83 15.94 7.09
N SER A 72 -25.65 16.96 7.93
CA SER A 72 -26.36 17.10 9.21
C SER A 72 -26.99 18.49 9.24
N GLU A 73 -27.91 18.74 8.31
CA GLU A 73 -28.90 19.79 8.47
C GLU A 73 -30.19 19.15 9.01
N PRO A 74 -30.53 19.35 10.29
CA PRO A 74 -31.90 19.13 10.72
C PRO A 74 -32.73 20.30 10.16
N ARG A 75 -33.44 20.05 9.06
CA ARG A 75 -34.48 20.97 8.57
C ARG A 75 -35.64 20.98 9.57
N LEU A 76 -35.51 21.81 10.61
CA LEU A 76 -36.57 22.04 11.60
C LEU A 76 -37.56 23.06 11.04
N THR A 77 -38.52 22.60 10.23
CA THR A 77 -39.81 23.31 10.13
C THR A 77 -40.66 22.90 11.32
N ARG A 78 -40.70 23.72 12.37
CA ARG A 78 -41.83 23.68 13.31
C ARG A 78 -42.00 24.99 14.06
N THR A 79 -42.97 25.79 13.63
CA THR A 79 -43.73 26.69 14.49
C THR A 79 -44.31 25.83 15.62
N GLY A 80 -43.82 26.03 16.84
CA GLY A 80 -44.19 25.21 17.98
C GLY A 80 -43.18 25.40 19.09
N SER A 81 -43.35 26.49 19.84
CA SER A 81 -42.60 26.80 21.05
C SER A 81 -42.66 25.61 22.01
N ALA A 82 -41.54 24.93 22.18
CA ALA A 82 -41.25 24.09 23.33
C ALA A 82 -39.76 24.22 23.60
N HIS A 83 -39.42 24.68 24.80
CA HIS A 83 -38.06 24.82 25.30
C HIS A 83 -37.33 23.47 25.23
N ILE A 84 -36.65 23.19 24.11
CA ILE A 84 -35.70 22.09 24.03
C ILE A 84 -34.44 22.58 24.74
N ALA A 85 -34.31 22.15 25.99
CA ALA A 85 -33.07 22.21 26.74
C ALA A 85 -31.92 21.73 25.84
N ARG A 86 -30.94 22.61 25.61
CA ARG A 86 -29.70 22.30 24.91
C ARG A 86 -28.85 21.37 25.78
N ASN A 87 -29.25 20.11 25.89
CA ASN A 87 -28.34 19.05 26.28
C ASN A 87 -27.46 18.76 25.06
N ALA A 88 -26.40 19.55 24.89
CA ALA A 88 -25.29 19.18 24.04
C ALA A 88 -24.77 17.84 24.58
N VAL A 89 -25.13 16.75 23.92
CA VAL A 89 -24.70 15.40 24.28
C VAL A 89 -23.18 15.41 24.25
N ARG A 90 -22.54 15.40 25.42
CA ARG A 90 -21.08 15.34 25.49
C ARG A 90 -20.66 14.04 24.80
N PRO A 91 -19.61 14.07 23.95
CA PRO A 91 -19.14 12.84 23.31
C PRO A 91 -18.79 11.84 24.40
N SER A 92 -19.15 10.58 24.19
CA SER A 92 -18.75 9.51 25.09
C SER A 92 -17.21 9.42 25.15
N ALA A 93 -16.67 8.82 26.21
CA ALA A 93 -15.23 8.62 26.32
C ALA A 93 -14.64 7.91 25.08
N CYS A 94 -15.38 6.95 24.53
CA CYS A 94 -15.05 6.26 23.29
C CYS A 94 -14.97 7.21 22.08
N GLU A 95 -15.98 8.07 21.87
CA GLU A 95 -15.98 9.03 20.75
C GLU A 95 -14.87 10.09 20.91
N ALA A 96 -14.61 10.53 22.14
CA ALA A 96 -13.51 11.44 22.42
C ALA A 96 -12.13 10.80 22.11
N ALA A 97 -11.95 9.52 22.44
CA ALA A 97 -10.72 8.77 22.14
C ALA A 97 -10.50 8.59 20.63
N LYS A 98 -11.55 8.24 19.88
CA LYS A 98 -11.49 8.16 18.40
C LYS A 98 -11.12 9.50 17.79
N ALA A 99 -11.78 10.58 18.21
CA ALA A 99 -11.48 11.93 17.74
C ALA A 99 -10.06 12.40 18.09
N ASN A 100 -9.47 11.92 19.20
CA ASN A 100 -8.08 12.20 19.53
C ASN A 100 -7.11 11.45 18.60
N ARG A 101 -7.37 10.17 18.35
CA ARG A 101 -6.61 9.36 17.40
C ARG A 101 -6.57 10.04 16.03
N ASP A 102 -7.73 10.39 15.48
CA ASP A 102 -7.81 10.96 14.13
C ASP A 102 -7.04 12.29 14.04
N ARG A 103 -7.23 13.20 15.00
CA ARG A 103 -6.47 14.46 15.07
C ARG A 103 -4.96 14.26 15.19
N THR A 104 -4.53 13.23 15.92
CA THR A 104 -3.10 12.91 16.06
C THR A 104 -2.53 12.37 14.75
N LEU A 105 -3.27 11.49 14.07
CA LEU A 105 -2.87 10.94 12.78
C LEU A 105 -2.81 12.01 11.68
N GLU A 106 -3.73 12.96 11.69
CA GLU A 106 -3.72 14.13 10.79
C GLU A 106 -2.48 15.00 11.05
N ARG A 107 -2.19 15.32 12.32
CA ARG A 107 -1.03 16.14 12.70
C ARG A 107 0.30 15.50 12.31
N VAL A 108 0.43 14.18 12.48
CA VAL A 108 1.68 13.46 12.19
C VAL A 108 1.86 13.20 10.69
N GLY A 109 0.75 13.12 9.93
CA GLY A 109 0.79 12.94 8.48
C GLY A 109 1.52 11.65 8.08
N LEU A 110 2.52 11.75 7.20
CA LEU A 110 3.30 10.59 6.72
C LEU A 110 4.32 10.05 7.73
N LYS A 111 4.59 10.75 8.84
CA LYS A 111 5.58 10.33 9.85
C LYS A 111 5.01 9.33 10.87
N ARG A 112 4.02 8.54 10.49
CA ARG A 112 3.36 7.58 11.38
C ARG A 112 4.26 6.37 11.61
N THR A 113 4.71 6.18 12.84
CA THR A 113 5.45 4.98 13.28
C THR A 113 4.50 3.93 13.82
N PHE A 114 4.87 2.64 13.73
CA PHE A 114 4.07 1.53 14.27
C PHE A 114 3.72 1.74 15.75
N ASP A 115 4.71 2.07 16.59
CA ASP A 115 4.53 2.35 18.02
C ASP A 115 3.45 3.41 18.32
N LEU A 116 3.39 4.46 17.50
CA LEU A 116 2.40 5.52 17.64
C LEU A 116 0.99 4.99 17.35
N LEU A 117 0.84 4.23 16.27
CA LEU A 117 -0.45 3.63 15.89
C LEU A 117 -0.94 2.67 16.96
N SER A 118 -0.07 1.77 17.44
CA SER A 118 -0.41 0.79 18.47
C SER A 118 -0.87 1.46 19.77
N ARG A 119 -0.19 2.53 20.21
CA ARG A 119 -0.58 3.27 21.41
C ARG A 119 -1.94 3.95 21.26
N LEU A 120 -2.21 4.58 20.12
CA LEU A 120 -3.50 5.23 19.86
C LEU A 120 -4.64 4.21 19.79
N ASP A 121 -4.42 3.06 19.14
CA ASP A 121 -5.42 2.00 19.03
C ASP A 121 -5.71 1.36 20.40
N GLU A 122 -4.69 1.18 21.25
CA GLU A 122 -4.86 0.70 22.63
C GLU A 122 -5.70 1.66 23.48
N GLN A 123 -5.47 2.98 23.36
CA GLN A 123 -6.26 3.99 24.06
C GLN A 123 -7.73 3.95 23.64
N VAL A 124 -8.01 3.81 22.35
CA VAL A 124 -9.39 3.68 21.85
C VAL A 124 -10.02 2.40 22.38
N ARG A 125 -9.31 1.27 22.32
CA ARG A 125 -9.82 -0.02 22.81
C ARG A 125 -10.21 0.04 24.29
N ASN A 126 -9.37 0.66 25.11
CA ASN A 126 -9.64 0.82 26.55
C ASN A 126 -10.82 1.77 26.82
N ALA A 127 -10.97 2.83 26.03
CA ALA A 127 -12.07 3.79 26.20
C ALA A 127 -13.42 3.30 25.66
N CYS A 128 -13.41 2.30 24.77
CA CYS A 128 -14.60 1.76 24.11
C CYS A 128 -15.02 0.37 24.63
N ARG A 129 -14.37 -0.13 25.70
CA ARG A 129 -14.69 -1.42 26.31
C ARG A 129 -15.96 -1.35 27.15
#